data_AF-A0A1Q7CFS8-F1
#
_entry.id   AF-A0A1Q7CFS8-F1
#
_cell.length_a   1.000
_cell.length_b   1.000
_cell.length_c   1.000
_cell.angle_alpha   90.00
_cell.angle_beta   90.00
_cell.angle_gamma   90.00
#
_symmetry.space_group_name_H-M   'P 1'
#
loop_
_entity.id
_entity.type
_entity.pdbx_description
1 polymer ?
#
loop_
_entity_poly.entity_id
_entity_poly.type
_entity_poly.pdbx_seq_one_letter_code
_entity_poly.pdbx_strand_id
1 'polypeptide(L)'
;MTEVAAFVAWVGAAVVVLADSRRGLAAGLATLAVAAAAIAWSQGEQGGAIVLLAGGVLGSALRFTIGPDGWGLMQPGSTPRLLFTIIAALVALWIALAVTSGPSAGARFAALAVLLLLGGRLLEAAEPAVVLTAMAGVALVLGMVSGDGIVSHSLAALVTAAVSAMPVPATPRPRGT
;
A
#
# COMPACT_ATOMS: atom_id res chain seq x y z
N MET A 1 19.53 -2.72 -6.02
CA MET A 1 18.92 -2.51 -4.68
C MET A 1 17.43 -2.13 -4.77
N THR A 2 16.96 -1.62 -5.90
CA THR A 2 15.54 -1.27 -6.10
C THR A 2 14.64 -2.48 -6.29
N GLU A 3 15.20 -3.60 -6.73
CA GLU A 3 14.47 -4.85 -7.01
C GLU A 3 13.94 -5.47 -5.71
N VAL A 4 14.77 -5.51 -4.67
CA VAL A 4 14.38 -5.98 -3.34
C VAL A 4 13.31 -5.06 -2.76
N ALA A 5 13.50 -3.74 -2.84
CA ALA A 5 12.50 -2.79 -2.37
C ALA A 5 11.18 -2.91 -3.13
N ALA A 6 11.22 -3.18 -4.44
CA ALA A 6 10.03 -3.39 -5.26
C ALA A 6 9.29 -4.70 -4.92
N PHE A 7 10.03 -5.77 -4.62
CA PHE A 7 9.45 -6.99 -4.08
C PHE A 7 8.78 -6.74 -2.72
N VAL A 8 9.42 -5.99 -1.83
CA VAL A 8 8.84 -5.62 -0.52
C VAL A 8 7.60 -4.74 -0.70
N ALA A 9 7.56 -3.84 -1.68
CA ALA A 9 6.37 -3.04 -2.01
C ALA A 9 5.20 -3.96 -2.43
N TRP A 10 5.46 -4.93 -3.29
CA TRP A 10 4.47 -5.94 -3.67
C TRP A 10 3.98 -6.74 -2.46
N VAL A 11 4.87 -7.21 -1.58
CA VAL A 11 4.50 -7.91 -0.35
C VAL A 11 3.62 -7.03 0.54
N GLY A 12 3.98 -5.75 0.72
CA GLY A 12 3.17 -4.80 1.49
C GLY A 12 1.75 -4.64 0.94
N ALA A 13 1.63 -4.45 -0.38
CA ALA A 13 0.33 -4.37 -1.05
C ALA A 13 -0.47 -5.68 -0.98
N ALA A 14 0.18 -6.82 -1.13
CA ALA A 14 -0.44 -8.14 -0.97
C ALA A 14 -1.02 -8.33 0.44
N VAL A 15 -0.28 -7.92 1.47
CA VAL A 15 -0.76 -7.95 2.86
C VAL A 15 -2.00 -7.07 3.03
N VAL A 16 -2.03 -5.87 2.44
CA VAL A 16 -3.22 -5.00 2.46
C VAL A 16 -4.42 -5.65 1.76
N VAL A 17 -4.20 -6.32 0.61
CA VAL A 17 -5.27 -7.01 -0.13
C VAL A 17 -5.89 -8.15 0.69
N LEU A 18 -5.03 -8.93 1.34
CA LEU A 18 -5.42 -10.15 2.08
C LEU A 18 -5.91 -9.88 3.51
N ALA A 19 -5.64 -8.70 4.06
CA ALA A 19 -6.04 -8.32 5.40
C ALA A 19 -7.43 -7.66 5.41
N ASP A 20 -8.27 -8.08 6.36
CA ASP A 20 -9.56 -7.43 6.65
C ASP A 20 -9.58 -6.72 8.03
N SER A 21 -8.49 -6.80 8.80
CA SER A 21 -8.45 -6.25 10.16
C SER A 21 -7.25 -5.34 10.40
N ARG A 22 -7.29 -4.60 11.51
CA ARG A 22 -6.43 -3.43 11.69
C ARG A 22 -4.93 -3.74 11.70
N ARG A 23 -4.48 -4.87 12.28
CA ARG A 23 -3.04 -5.17 12.37
C ARG A 23 -2.48 -5.57 11.02
N GLY A 24 -3.24 -6.33 10.23
CA GLY A 24 -2.85 -6.70 8.87
C GLY A 24 -2.78 -5.49 7.95
N LEU A 25 -3.79 -4.61 8.00
CA LEU A 25 -3.81 -3.37 7.22
C LEU A 25 -2.66 -2.43 7.60
N ALA A 26 -2.41 -2.25 8.90
CA ALA A 26 -1.31 -1.41 9.38
C ALA A 26 0.06 -1.99 9.00
N ALA A 27 0.27 -3.30 9.20
CA ALA A 27 1.51 -3.97 8.81
C ALA A 27 1.77 -3.88 7.30
N GLY A 28 0.74 -4.08 6.48
CA GLY A 28 0.83 -3.91 5.03
C GLY A 28 1.22 -2.50 4.63
N LEU A 29 0.57 -1.48 5.23
CA LEU A 29 0.88 -0.07 4.98
C LEU A 29 2.30 0.32 5.44
N ALA A 30 2.74 -0.16 6.62
CA ALA A 30 4.10 0.06 7.10
C ALA A 30 5.14 -0.54 6.14
N THR A 31 4.90 -1.78 5.70
CA THR A 31 5.78 -2.48 4.75
C THR A 31 5.88 -1.72 3.43
N LEU A 32 4.73 -1.21 2.95
CA LEU A 32 4.66 -0.38 1.75
C LEU A 32 5.45 0.94 1.91
N ALA A 33 5.33 1.59 3.06
CA ALA A 33 6.01 2.84 3.36
C ALA A 33 7.53 2.68 3.38
N VAL A 34 8.03 1.61 4.00
CA VAL A 34 9.47 1.29 4.01
C VAL A 34 9.97 1.03 2.59
N ALA A 35 9.21 0.28 1.79
CA ALA A 35 9.57 -0.01 0.41
C ALA A 35 9.60 1.27 -0.46
N ALA A 36 8.57 2.11 -0.36
CA ALA A 36 8.49 3.37 -1.10
C ALA A 36 9.64 4.32 -0.73
N ALA A 37 9.96 4.44 0.57
CA ALA A 37 11.10 5.24 1.04
C ALA A 37 12.44 4.69 0.53
N ALA A 38 12.64 3.37 0.55
CA ALA A 38 13.86 2.74 0.02
C ALA A 38 14.02 2.99 -1.49
N ILE A 39 12.92 2.96 -2.26
CA ILE A 39 12.93 3.29 -3.68
C ILE A 39 13.28 4.76 -3.90
N ALA A 40 12.62 5.69 -3.21
CA ALA A 40 12.92 7.13 -3.32
C ALA A 40 14.38 7.44 -2.93
N TRP A 41 14.89 6.81 -1.86
CA TRP A 41 16.27 6.97 -1.44
C TRP A 41 17.27 6.52 -2.50
N SER A 42 16.98 5.39 -3.16
CA SER A 42 17.83 4.86 -4.23
C SER A 42 17.87 5.74 -5.48
N GLN A 43 16.88 6.62 -5.65
CA GLN A 43 16.80 7.60 -6.73
C GLN A 43 17.53 8.91 -6.40
N GLY A 44 18.15 9.01 -5.21
CA GLY A 44 18.85 10.20 -4.74
C GLY A 44 17.96 11.19 -3.97
N GLU A 45 16.68 10.88 -3.79
CA GLU A 45 15.72 11.75 -3.10
C GLU A 45 15.65 11.49 -1.60
N GLN A 46 16.75 11.74 -0.89
CA GLN A 46 16.85 11.47 0.56
C GLN A 46 15.80 12.23 1.38
N GLY A 47 15.58 13.52 1.07
CA GLY A 47 14.56 14.33 1.74
C GLY A 47 13.14 13.80 1.50
N GLY A 48 12.83 13.44 0.25
CA GLY A 48 11.55 12.84 -0.11
C GLY A 48 11.31 11.49 0.57
N ALA A 49 12.33 10.64 0.64
CA ALA A 49 12.28 9.33 1.28
C ALA A 49 11.94 9.43 2.78
N ILE A 50 12.57 10.37 3.51
CA ILE A 50 12.29 10.59 4.94
C ILE A 50 10.84 11.02 5.14
N VAL A 51 10.34 11.94 4.30
CA VAL A 51 8.98 12.46 4.41
C VAL A 51 7.94 11.38 4.09
N LEU A 52 8.15 10.59 3.03
CA LEU A 52 7.30 9.43 2.71
C LEU A 52 7.28 8.42 3.85
N LEU A 53 8.45 8.10 4.41
CA LEU A 53 8.57 7.18 5.53
C LEU A 53 7.79 7.69 6.74
N ALA A 54 7.96 8.97 7.10
CA ALA A 54 7.26 9.58 8.23
C ALA A 54 5.74 9.55 8.03
N GLY A 55 5.24 9.94 6.86
CA GLY A 55 3.80 9.91 6.55
C GLY A 55 3.21 8.50 6.55
N GLY A 56 3.94 7.53 5.98
CA GLY A 56 3.52 6.13 5.96
C GLY A 56 3.57 5.45 7.34
N VAL A 57 4.59 5.73 8.14
CA VAL A 57 4.68 5.24 9.53
C VAL A 57 3.57 5.84 10.39
N LEU A 58 3.32 7.15 10.26
CA LEU A 58 2.21 7.81 10.95
C LEU A 58 0.86 7.22 10.54
N GLY A 59 0.62 7.06 9.22
CA GLY A 59 -0.60 6.44 8.71
C GLY A 59 -0.80 5.01 9.21
N SER A 60 0.28 4.22 9.26
CA SER A 60 0.26 2.87 9.82
C SER A 60 -0.05 2.88 11.31
N ALA A 61 0.57 3.78 12.08
CA ALA A 61 0.33 3.90 13.52
C ALA A 61 -1.13 4.27 13.83
N LEU A 62 -1.72 5.19 13.06
CA LEU A 62 -3.14 5.53 13.13
C LEU A 62 -4.02 4.32 12.79
N ARG A 63 -3.60 3.50 11.83
CA ARG A 63 -4.32 2.28 11.46
C ARG A 63 -4.27 1.21 12.54
N PHE A 64 -3.18 1.13 13.32
CA PHE A 64 -3.08 0.22 14.47
C PHE A 64 -4.09 0.52 15.59
N THR A 65 -4.61 1.74 15.66
CA THR A 65 -5.57 2.15 16.71
C THR A 65 -7.03 2.09 16.25
N ILE A 66 -7.31 2.01 14.94
CA ILE A 66 -8.67 2.12 14.38
C ILE A 66 -9.10 0.83 13.66
N GLY A 67 -10.08 0.12 14.23
CA GLY A 67 -10.77 -1.02 13.60
C GLY A 67 -10.76 -2.31 14.44
N PRO A 68 -11.35 -3.41 13.91
CA PRO A 68 -11.46 -4.69 14.62
C PRO A 68 -10.11 -5.31 14.99
N ASP A 69 -10.02 -5.89 16.19
CA ASP A 69 -8.83 -6.61 16.70
C ASP A 69 -8.53 -7.83 15.84
N GLY A 70 -7.28 -7.95 15.37
CA GLY A 70 -6.80 -9.16 14.69
C GLY A 70 -5.80 -8.86 13.58
N TRP A 71 -5.34 -9.94 12.95
CA TRP A 71 -4.58 -9.91 11.69
C TRP A 71 -5.50 -9.98 10.46
N GLY A 72 -6.59 -10.75 10.56
CA GLY A 72 -7.63 -10.80 9.53
C GLY A 72 -7.09 -11.24 8.17
N LEU A 73 -5.97 -11.97 8.19
CA LEU A 73 -5.33 -12.55 7.01
C LEU A 73 -6.12 -13.80 6.61
N MET A 74 -6.39 -13.94 5.31
CA MET A 74 -7.00 -15.14 4.73
C MET A 74 -8.30 -15.57 5.42
N GLN A 75 -9.27 -14.66 5.54
CA GLN A 75 -10.62 -15.07 5.94
C GLN A 75 -11.18 -16.13 4.96
N PRO A 76 -12.14 -16.97 5.39
CA PRO A 76 -12.80 -17.93 4.52
C PRO A 76 -13.36 -17.23 3.26
N GLY A 77 -13.06 -17.76 2.07
CA GLY A 77 -13.39 -17.12 0.79
C GLY A 77 -12.29 -16.23 0.19
N SER A 78 -11.08 -16.20 0.77
CA SER A 78 -9.94 -15.41 0.29
C SER A 78 -9.21 -15.96 -0.96
N THR A 79 -9.61 -17.12 -1.49
CA THR A 79 -8.97 -17.75 -2.67
C THR A 79 -8.95 -16.85 -3.92
N PRO A 80 -10.03 -16.13 -4.29
CA PRO A 80 -10.00 -15.18 -5.41
C PRO A 80 -9.02 -14.03 -5.18
N ARG A 81 -8.94 -13.51 -3.96
CA ARG A 81 -7.97 -12.45 -3.60
C ARG A 81 -6.54 -12.94 -3.72
N LEU A 82 -6.26 -14.16 -3.26
CA LEU A 82 -4.94 -14.78 -3.39
C LEU A 82 -4.54 -14.91 -4.87
N LEU A 83 -5.43 -15.46 -5.69
CA LEU A 83 -5.20 -15.61 -7.13
C LEU A 83 -4.99 -14.25 -7.80
N PHE A 84 -5.83 -13.25 -7.49
CA PHE A 84 -5.65 -11.89 -7.98
C PHE A 84 -4.28 -11.33 -7.60
N THR A 85 -3.84 -11.57 -6.36
CA THR A 85 -2.54 -11.09 -5.88
C THR A 85 -1.38 -11.68 -6.67
N ILE A 86 -1.43 -12.99 -6.97
CA ILE A 86 -0.42 -13.71 -7.74
C ILE A 86 -0.45 -13.28 -9.21
N ILE A 87 -1.63 -13.23 -9.82
CA ILE A 87 -1.80 -12.87 -11.24
C ILE A 87 -1.36 -11.43 -11.47
N ALA A 88 -1.77 -10.50 -10.59
CA ALA A 88 -1.35 -9.10 -10.63
C ALA A 88 0.17 -8.95 -10.55
N ALA A 89 0.82 -9.74 -9.68
CA ALA A 89 2.28 -9.77 -9.57
C ALA A 89 2.94 -10.21 -10.87
N LEU A 90 2.45 -11.32 -11.45
CA LEU A 90 3.00 -11.89 -12.68
C LEU A 90 2.82 -10.94 -13.87
N VAL A 91 1.64 -10.32 -14.00
CA VAL A 91 1.37 -9.33 -15.06
C VAL A 91 2.24 -8.09 -14.88
N ALA A 92 2.33 -7.54 -13.66
CA ALA A 92 3.18 -6.39 -13.39
C ALA A 92 4.66 -6.70 -13.67
N LEU A 93 5.12 -7.90 -13.29
CA LEU A 93 6.49 -8.35 -13.51
C LEU A 93 6.78 -8.52 -15.00
N TRP A 94 5.84 -9.13 -15.74
CA TRP A 94 5.94 -9.25 -17.18
C TRP A 94 6.03 -7.89 -17.86
N ILE A 95 5.17 -6.93 -17.50
CA ILE A 95 5.23 -5.56 -18.05
C ILE A 95 6.58 -4.92 -17.70
N ALA A 96 7.03 -5.04 -16.46
CA ALA A 96 8.28 -4.43 -16.02
C ALA A 96 9.50 -4.96 -16.80
N LEU A 97 9.53 -6.27 -17.08
CA LEU A 97 10.62 -6.93 -17.78
C LEU A 97 10.53 -6.77 -19.31
N ALA A 98 9.33 -6.84 -19.89
CA ALA A 98 9.12 -6.83 -21.33
C ALA A 98 9.07 -5.42 -21.93
N VAL A 99 8.59 -4.43 -21.18
CA VAL A 99 8.30 -3.08 -21.70
C VAL A 99 9.31 -2.05 -21.20
N THR A 100 9.90 -2.24 -20.01
CA THR A 100 10.68 -1.19 -19.33
C THR A 100 12.12 -1.56 -19.03
N SER A 101 12.71 -2.42 -19.86
CA SER A 101 14.14 -2.78 -19.82
C SER A 101 15.01 -1.51 -19.74
N GLY A 102 15.70 -1.30 -18.63
CA GLY A 102 16.53 -0.12 -18.38
C GLY A 102 16.59 0.31 -16.91
N PRO A 103 17.34 1.39 -16.60
CA PRO A 103 17.39 1.95 -15.26
C PRO A 103 15.97 2.29 -14.79
N SER A 104 15.65 2.00 -13.52
CA SER A 104 14.32 2.18 -12.87
C SER A 104 13.23 1.11 -13.09
N ALA A 105 13.53 -0.03 -13.72
CA ALA A 105 12.56 -1.12 -13.90
C ALA A 105 11.89 -1.58 -12.57
N GLY A 106 12.65 -1.67 -11.48
CA GLY A 106 12.11 -2.02 -10.16
C GLY A 106 11.07 -1.03 -9.62
N ALA A 107 11.29 0.27 -9.78
CA ALA A 107 10.34 1.29 -9.31
C ALA A 107 9.02 1.24 -10.11
N ARG A 108 9.10 0.98 -11.42
CA ARG A 108 7.93 0.83 -12.30
C ARG A 108 7.15 -0.44 -11.98
N PHE A 109 7.85 -1.56 -11.72
CA PHE A 109 7.22 -2.78 -11.22
C PHE A 109 6.45 -2.52 -9.94
N ALA A 110 7.10 -1.89 -8.94
CA ALA A 110 6.46 -1.55 -7.67
C ALA A 110 5.21 -0.70 -7.89
N ALA A 111 5.31 0.34 -8.72
CA ALA A 111 4.18 1.22 -9.01
C ALA A 111 3.00 0.46 -9.62
N LEU A 112 3.24 -0.30 -10.70
CA LEU A 112 2.20 -1.06 -11.39
C LEU A 112 1.59 -2.14 -10.51
N ALA A 113 2.42 -2.90 -9.79
CA ALA A 113 1.96 -3.96 -8.92
C ALA A 113 1.09 -3.41 -7.78
N VAL A 114 1.54 -2.35 -7.11
CA VAL A 114 0.79 -1.77 -5.99
C VAL A 114 -0.50 -1.09 -6.48
N LEU A 115 -0.46 -0.33 -7.58
CA LEU A 115 -1.67 0.30 -8.13
C LEU A 115 -2.71 -0.74 -8.56
N LEU A 116 -2.28 -1.84 -9.18
CA LEU A 116 -3.17 -2.91 -9.59
C LEU A 116 -3.80 -3.62 -8.38
N LEU A 117 -2.98 -3.93 -7.37
CA LEU A 117 -3.43 -4.61 -6.15
C LEU A 117 -4.38 -3.75 -5.32
N LEU A 118 -3.98 -2.51 -5.01
CA LEU A 118 -4.78 -1.60 -4.19
C LEU A 118 -6.00 -1.07 -4.95
N GLY A 119 -5.88 -0.85 -6.26
CA GLY A 119 -7.01 -0.52 -7.14
C GLY A 119 -8.05 -1.63 -7.19
N GLY A 120 -7.63 -2.88 -7.37
CA GLY A 120 -8.52 -4.04 -7.25
C GLY A 120 -9.18 -4.12 -5.88
N ARG A 121 -8.43 -3.82 -4.81
CA ARG A 121 -8.98 -3.82 -3.46
C ARG A 121 -10.02 -2.72 -3.23
N LEU A 122 -9.85 -1.55 -3.84
CA LEU A 122 -10.83 -0.45 -3.77
C LEU A 122 -12.15 -0.83 -4.43
N LEU A 123 -12.11 -1.63 -5.50
CA LEU A 123 -13.32 -2.12 -6.18
C LEU A 123 -14.04 -3.21 -5.39
N GLU A 124 -13.30 -3.99 -4.59
CA GLU A 124 -13.85 -5.12 -3.83
C GLU A 124 -14.27 -4.76 -2.40
N ALA A 125 -13.61 -3.78 -1.77
CA ALA A 125 -13.78 -3.51 -0.35
C ALA A 125 -15.12 -2.81 -0.04
N ALA A 126 -15.97 -3.49 0.73
CA ALA A 126 -17.13 -2.87 1.37
C ALA A 126 -16.77 -2.15 2.69
N GLU A 127 -15.70 -2.60 3.35
CA GLU A 127 -15.31 -2.08 4.67
C GLU A 127 -14.54 -0.75 4.53
N PRO A 128 -15.02 0.37 5.14
CA PRO A 128 -14.40 1.69 4.98
C PRO A 128 -12.93 1.70 5.41
N ALA A 129 -12.65 0.92 6.44
CA ALA A 129 -11.34 0.72 7.02
C ALA A 129 -10.31 0.19 5.98
N VAL A 130 -10.74 -0.73 5.11
CA VAL A 130 -9.89 -1.28 4.05
C VAL A 130 -9.71 -0.27 2.92
N VAL A 131 -10.79 0.41 2.51
CA VAL A 131 -10.78 1.45 1.47
C VAL A 131 -9.79 2.55 1.82
N LEU A 132 -9.82 3.07 3.05
CA LEU A 132 -8.90 4.12 3.51
C LEU A 132 -7.44 3.66 3.48
N THR A 133 -7.17 2.39 3.82
CA THR A 133 -5.81 1.83 3.78
C THR A 133 -5.31 1.71 2.34
N ALA A 134 -6.16 1.24 1.43
CA ALA A 134 -5.83 1.13 0.02
C ALA A 134 -5.58 2.52 -0.61
N MET A 135 -6.41 3.52 -0.28
CA MET A 135 -6.21 4.90 -0.71
C MET A 135 -4.90 5.49 -0.18
N ALA A 136 -4.57 5.25 1.09
CA ALA A 136 -3.32 5.68 1.69
C ALA A 136 -2.09 5.03 1.01
N GLY A 137 -2.18 3.73 0.68
CA GLY A 137 -1.13 3.04 -0.07
C GLY A 137 -0.98 3.54 -1.52
N VAL A 138 -2.08 3.86 -2.21
CA VAL A 138 -2.05 4.48 -3.54
C VAL A 138 -1.38 5.85 -3.48
N ALA A 139 -1.70 6.68 -2.48
CA ALA A 139 -1.08 7.98 -2.30
C ALA A 139 0.45 7.89 -2.12
N LEU A 140 0.94 6.95 -1.29
CA LEU A 140 2.38 6.71 -1.12
C LEU A 140 3.08 6.37 -2.44
N VAL A 141 2.46 5.49 -3.25
CA VAL A 141 3.05 5.07 -4.52
C VAL A 141 3.01 6.19 -5.56
N LEU A 142 1.96 7.00 -5.59
CA LEU A 142 1.92 8.18 -6.47
C LEU A 142 2.99 9.21 -6.09
N GLY A 143 3.22 9.43 -4.79
CA GLY A 143 4.30 10.29 -4.30
C GLY A 143 5.68 9.81 -4.73
N MET A 144 5.91 8.50 -4.66
CA MET A 144 7.15 7.87 -5.10
C MET A 144 7.40 8.00 -6.61
N VAL A 145 6.34 8.02 -7.44
CA VAL A 145 6.46 7.98 -8.91
C VAL A 145 6.40 9.37 -9.54
N SER A 146 5.84 10.36 -8.85
CA SER A 146 5.56 11.69 -9.41
C SER A 146 6.80 12.44 -9.92
N GLY A 147 7.98 12.23 -9.34
CA GLY A 147 9.23 12.82 -9.85
C GLY A 147 9.37 14.34 -9.67
N ASP A 148 8.40 15.04 -9.09
CA ASP A 148 8.45 16.49 -8.83
C ASP A 148 9.18 16.84 -7.50
N GLY A 149 10.03 15.95 -6.99
CA GLY A 149 10.83 16.19 -5.80
C GLY A 149 10.03 16.20 -4.48
N ILE A 150 10.55 16.94 -3.49
CA ILE A 150 10.06 16.93 -2.10
C ILE A 150 8.59 17.34 -1.95
N VAL A 151 8.05 18.12 -2.90
CA VAL A 151 6.65 18.59 -2.86
C VAL A 151 5.69 17.42 -3.05
N SER A 152 5.94 16.54 -4.02
CA SER A 152 5.07 15.37 -4.24
C SER A 152 5.17 14.35 -3.12
N HIS A 153 6.37 14.17 -2.55
CA HIS A 153 6.59 13.30 -1.40
C HIS A 153 5.85 13.80 -0.16
N SER A 154 5.86 15.11 0.08
CA SER A 154 5.17 15.73 1.21
C SER A 154 3.65 15.73 1.03
N LEU A 155 3.14 15.99 -0.17
CA LEU A 155 1.72 15.85 -0.47
C LEU A 155 1.25 14.40 -0.28
N ALA A 156 1.99 13.41 -0.80
CA ALA A 156 1.67 12.01 -0.61
C ALA A 156 1.68 11.61 0.87
N ALA A 157 2.68 12.03 1.64
CA ALA A 157 2.75 11.79 3.08
C ALA A 157 1.56 12.41 3.81
N LEU A 158 1.17 13.64 3.45
CA LEU A 158 0.07 14.36 4.05
C LEU A 158 -1.28 13.69 3.73
N VAL A 159 -1.51 13.29 2.47
CA VAL A 159 -2.70 12.54 2.07
C VAL A 159 -2.77 11.20 2.80
N THR A 160 -1.65 10.48 2.89
CA THR A 160 -1.57 9.20 3.60
C THR A 160 -1.95 9.35 5.07
N ALA A 161 -1.42 10.38 5.75
CA ALA A 161 -1.74 10.70 7.13
C ALA A 161 -3.21 11.12 7.30
N ALA A 162 -3.70 12.02 6.44
CA ALA A 162 -5.05 12.55 6.51
C ALA A 162 -6.11 11.45 6.30
N VAL A 163 -5.93 10.60 5.28
CA VAL A 163 -6.83 9.48 4.98
C VAL A 163 -6.80 8.45 6.12
N SER A 164 -5.62 8.18 6.69
CA SER A 164 -5.48 7.26 7.82
C SER A 164 -6.08 7.79 9.13
N ALA A 165 -6.20 9.11 9.27
CA ALA A 165 -6.82 9.78 10.40
C ALA A 165 -8.35 9.88 10.29
N MET A 166 -8.93 9.54 9.13
CA MET A 166 -10.38 9.66 8.96
C MET A 166 -11.14 8.70 9.89
N PRO A 167 -12.20 9.18 10.57
CA PRO A 167 -13.00 8.32 11.43
C PRO A 167 -13.70 7.24 10.60
N VAL A 168 -13.57 5.99 11.04
CA VAL A 168 -14.30 4.85 10.45
C VAL A 168 -15.72 4.85 11.03
N PRO A 169 -16.77 4.90 10.20
CA PRO A 169 -18.15 4.78 10.68
C PRO A 169 -18.32 3.49 11.48
N ALA A 170 -18.89 3.58 12.68
CA ALA A 170 -19.21 2.39 13.46
C ALA A 170 -20.30 1.59 12.74
N THR A 171 -19.95 0.44 12.16
CA THR A 171 -20.95 -0.51 11.66
C THR A 171 -21.77 -1.02 12.85
N PRO A 172 -23.12 -0.95 12.82
CA PRO A 172 -23.96 -1.50 13.88
C PRO A 172 -23.65 -2.98 14.07
N ARG A 173 -23.25 -3.38 15.29
CA ARG A 173 -23.16 -4.80 15.65
C ARG A 173 -24.56 -5.40 15.50
N PRO A 174 -24.76 -6.48 14.73
CA PRO A 174 -26.00 -7.23 14.82
C PRO A 174 -26.12 -7.72 16.27
N ARG A 175 -27.17 -7.28 16.96
CA ARG A 175 -27.53 -7.81 18.27
C ARG A 175 -27.79 -9.31 18.05
N GLY A 176 -27.00 -10.14 18.73
CA GLY A 176 -27.13 -11.59 18.64
C GLY A 176 -28.58 -12.02 18.89
N THR A 177 -29.08 -12.88 18.01
CA THR A 177 -30.25 -13.74 18.26
C THR A 177 -29.81 -14.95 19.07
#